data_AF-A0A919ZUF9-F1
#
_entry.id   AF-A0A919ZUF9-F1
#
_cell.length_a   1.000
_cell.length_b   1.000
_cell.length_c   1.000
_cell.angle_alpha   90.00
_cell.angle_beta   90.00
_cell.angle_gamma   90.00
#
_symmetry.space_group_name_H-M   'P 1'
#
loop_
_entity.id
_entity.type
_entity.pdbx_description
1 polymer ?
#
loop_
_entity_poly.entity_id
_entity_poly.type
_entity_poly.pdbx_seq_one_letter_code
_entity_poly.pdbx_strand_id
1 'polypeptide(L)'
;MLNYKNKTSINLIIFFLVFIFISVSTKVYAKKDKIFIADLESLGKFEDVINLPEGMFEGFNNNTFKEKGMTSGKKVAYYFITKKKTLEKYPHNMMKAMAYFEIYFLQTLKDKENNLDRFREDNYNSNDIHSINTLLSLNKARESMRKAVGLTLEDSSEEAIKRFWLMNTYLSKGKIKTKNIDSKIGKKISITSPSDTPKVFAVPIADFFILLLPV
;
A
#
# COMPACT_ATOMS: atom_id res chain seq x y z
N MET A 1 3.96 -47.61 28.55
CA MET A 1 2.73 -46.79 28.40
C MET A 1 3.06 -45.36 28.82
N LEU A 2 3.56 -44.54 27.89
CA LEU A 2 3.94 -43.15 28.19
C LEU A 2 2.67 -42.35 28.55
N ASN A 3 2.68 -41.83 29.77
CA ASN A 3 1.54 -41.21 30.44
C ASN A 3 0.95 -40.08 29.57
N TYR A 4 -0.30 -40.27 29.11
CA TYR A 4 -1.00 -39.37 28.18
C TYR A 4 -0.99 -37.90 28.64
N LYS A 5 -0.95 -37.68 29.97
CA LYS A 5 -0.85 -36.37 30.61
C LYS A 5 0.46 -35.62 30.30
N ASN A 6 1.57 -36.32 30.04
CA ASN A 6 2.84 -35.69 29.67
C ASN A 6 2.87 -35.24 28.20
N LYS A 7 2.11 -35.92 27.32
CA LYS A 7 2.08 -35.61 25.88
C LYS A 7 1.38 -34.27 25.60
N THR A 8 0.31 -33.97 26.33
CA THR A 8 -0.40 -32.67 26.25
C THR A 8 0.46 -31.52 26.74
N SER A 9 1.17 -31.70 27.85
CA SER A 9 2.07 -30.68 28.41
C SER A 9 3.25 -30.36 27.49
N ILE A 10 3.84 -31.37 26.84
CA ILE A 10 4.94 -31.19 25.87
C ILE A 10 4.46 -30.44 24.62
N ASN A 11 3.28 -30.76 24.09
CA ASN A 11 2.72 -30.05 22.95
C ASN A 11 2.43 -28.57 23.24
N LEU A 12 2.02 -28.24 24.48
CA LEU A 12 1.77 -26.87 24.91
C LEU A 12 3.08 -26.05 25.00
N ILE A 13 4.16 -26.66 25.48
CA ILE A 13 5.49 -26.04 25.56
C ILE A 13 6.06 -25.80 24.15
N ILE A 14 5.92 -26.76 23.24
CA ILE A 14 6.34 -26.60 21.84
C ILE A 14 5.56 -25.46 21.16
N PHE A 15 4.25 -25.37 21.40
CA PHE A 15 3.44 -24.26 20.89
C PHE A 15 3.92 -22.90 21.42
N PHE A 16 4.30 -22.81 22.69
CA PHE A 16 4.83 -21.59 23.31
C PHE A 16 6.20 -21.19 22.75
N LEU A 17 7.09 -22.16 22.50
CA LEU A 17 8.40 -21.92 21.89
C LEU A 17 8.29 -21.47 20.43
N VAL A 18 7.36 -22.04 19.66
CA VAL A 18 7.06 -21.60 18.29
C VAL A 18 6.46 -20.18 18.30
N PHE A 19 5.60 -19.87 19.27
CA PHE A 19 5.01 -18.53 19.43
C PHE A 19 6.03 -17.45 19.79
N ILE A 20 7.02 -17.78 20.63
CA ILE A 20 8.15 -16.88 20.94
C ILE A 20 9.03 -16.66 19.69
N PHE A 21 9.30 -17.72 18.92
CA PHE A 21 10.11 -17.61 17.68
C PHE A 21 9.42 -16.77 16.58
N ILE A 22 8.09 -16.88 16.46
CA ILE A 22 7.28 -16.02 15.58
C ILE A 22 7.31 -14.57 16.06
N SER A 23 7.25 -14.32 17.37
CA SER A 23 7.27 -12.96 17.95
C SER A 23 8.62 -12.25 17.76
N VAL A 24 9.73 -12.99 17.72
CA VAL A 24 11.07 -12.44 17.47
C VAL A 24 11.27 -12.02 16.00
N SER A 25 10.43 -12.47 15.06
CA SER A 25 10.65 -12.33 13.62
C SER A 25 10.13 -11.02 12.97
N THR A 26 9.74 -9.99 13.73
CA THR A 26 9.15 -8.74 13.16
C THR A 26 9.94 -7.45 13.37
N LYS A 27 11.28 -7.53 13.54
CA LYS A 27 12.13 -6.34 13.39
C LYS A 27 13.12 -6.51 12.27
N VAL A 28 12.63 -6.36 11.04
CA VAL A 28 13.45 -6.18 9.84
C VAL A 28 14.04 -4.78 9.90
N TYR A 29 15.17 -4.63 10.59
CA TYR A 29 15.97 -3.42 10.50
C TYR A 29 16.61 -3.36 9.12
N ALA A 30 16.31 -2.32 8.36
CA ALA A 30 16.97 -2.06 7.10
C ALA A 30 18.42 -1.63 7.38
N LYS A 31 19.36 -2.45 6.94
CA LYS A 31 20.81 -2.16 6.98
C LYS A 31 21.14 -1.29 5.75
N LYS A 32 22.06 -0.31 5.90
CA LYS A 32 22.53 0.62 4.82
C LYS A 32 22.74 -0.10 3.49
N ASP A 33 23.32 -1.31 3.56
CA ASP A 33 23.67 -2.21 2.47
C ASP A 33 22.53 -2.59 1.50
N LYS A 34 21.28 -2.17 1.77
CA LYS A 34 20.08 -2.52 0.98
C LYS A 34 19.38 -1.34 0.30
N ILE A 35 19.79 -0.10 0.56
CA ILE A 35 19.20 1.08 -0.10
C ILE A 35 20.09 1.46 -1.27
N PHE A 36 19.59 1.26 -2.49
CA PHE A 36 20.32 1.61 -3.71
C PHE A 36 20.05 3.06 -4.12
N ILE A 37 21.05 3.76 -4.68
CA ILE A 37 20.88 5.13 -5.17
C ILE A 37 19.78 5.21 -6.23
N ALA A 38 19.70 4.23 -7.13
CA ALA A 38 18.65 4.13 -8.14
C ALA A 38 17.23 4.08 -7.52
N ASP A 39 17.07 3.40 -6.37
CA ASP A 39 15.78 3.38 -5.66
C ASP A 39 15.41 4.78 -5.14
N LEU A 40 16.39 5.57 -4.70
CA LEU A 40 16.16 6.94 -4.23
C LEU A 40 15.83 7.89 -5.37
N GLU A 41 16.48 7.74 -6.52
CA GLU A 41 16.19 8.53 -7.73
C GLU A 41 14.75 8.27 -8.21
N SER A 42 14.27 7.03 -8.10
CA SER A 42 12.90 6.64 -8.47
C SER A 42 11.81 7.31 -7.63
N LEU A 43 12.15 7.87 -6.45
CA LEU A 43 11.19 8.61 -5.61
C LEU A 43 10.72 9.91 -6.28
N GLY A 44 11.52 10.45 -7.22
CA GLY A 44 11.30 11.76 -7.80
C GLY A 44 11.50 12.89 -6.80
N LYS A 45 10.89 14.03 -7.08
CA LYS A 45 10.87 15.20 -6.19
C LYS A 45 9.45 15.54 -5.81
N PHE A 46 9.29 16.29 -4.73
CA PHE A 46 8.01 16.89 -4.42
C PHE A 46 7.62 17.88 -5.53
N GLU A 47 6.44 17.69 -6.08
CA GLU A 47 5.82 18.59 -7.05
C GLU A 47 4.45 18.99 -6.50
N ASP A 48 4.14 20.29 -6.56
CA ASP A 48 2.81 20.74 -6.20
C ASP A 48 1.81 20.30 -7.27
N VAL A 49 0.62 19.89 -6.85
CA VAL A 49 -0.44 19.44 -7.76
C VAL A 49 -1.44 20.57 -7.91
N ILE A 50 -1.37 21.27 -9.04
CA ILE A 50 -2.15 22.47 -9.30
C ILE A 50 -3.60 22.10 -9.59
N ASN A 51 -3.84 21.10 -10.46
CA ASN A 51 -5.18 20.76 -10.91
C ASN A 51 -5.67 19.42 -10.34
N LEU A 52 -6.33 19.48 -9.19
CA LEU A 52 -7.01 18.33 -8.60
C LEU A 52 -8.40 18.13 -9.23
N PRO A 53 -8.85 16.87 -9.40
CA PRO A 53 -10.19 16.60 -9.89
C PRO A 53 -11.27 17.23 -9.00
N GLU A 54 -12.33 17.72 -9.65
CA GLU A 54 -13.50 18.27 -8.97
C GLU A 54 -14.12 17.23 -8.01
N GLY A 55 -14.52 17.71 -6.83
CA GLY A 55 -15.13 16.89 -5.79
C GLY A 55 -14.15 15.98 -5.03
N MET A 56 -12.84 16.01 -5.33
CA MET A 56 -11.86 15.17 -4.64
C MET A 56 -11.66 15.57 -3.17
N PHE A 57 -11.66 16.87 -2.90
CA PHE A 57 -11.50 17.43 -1.56
C PHE A 57 -12.64 18.40 -1.26
N GLU A 58 -13.81 17.84 -0.96
CA GLU A 58 -14.95 18.61 -0.45
C GLU A 58 -14.95 18.65 1.08
N GLY A 59 -15.50 19.72 1.65
CA GLY A 59 -15.63 19.92 3.09
C GLY A 59 -14.43 20.62 3.73
N PHE A 60 -14.45 20.69 5.06
CA PHE A 60 -13.49 21.45 5.86
C PHE A 60 -12.11 20.77 5.96
N ASN A 61 -11.07 21.56 6.27
CA ASN A 61 -9.70 21.12 6.51
C ASN A 61 -9.04 20.47 5.28
N ASN A 62 -9.16 21.11 4.11
CA ASN A 62 -8.47 20.71 2.87
C ASN A 62 -7.92 21.93 2.10
N ASN A 63 -7.57 23.00 2.81
CA ASN A 63 -7.13 24.26 2.20
C ASN A 63 -5.67 24.19 1.77
N THR A 64 -4.83 23.56 2.59
CA THR A 64 -3.40 23.39 2.33
C THR A 64 -3.08 22.01 1.75
N PHE A 65 -1.95 21.89 1.05
CA PHE A 65 -1.47 20.60 0.56
C PHE A 65 -1.24 19.60 1.70
N LYS A 66 -0.75 20.06 2.85
CA LYS A 66 -0.55 19.25 4.05
C LYS A 66 -1.86 18.65 4.55
N GLU A 67 -2.90 19.47 4.66
CA GLU A 67 -4.24 19.02 5.04
C GLU A 67 -4.81 18.00 4.04
N LYS A 68 -4.68 18.27 2.74
CA LYS A 68 -5.07 17.32 1.68
C LYS A 68 -4.31 16.00 1.80
N GLY A 69 -3.01 16.04 2.11
CA GLY A 69 -2.18 14.87 2.38
C GLY A 69 -2.66 14.06 3.58
N MET A 70 -2.99 14.73 4.69
CA MET A 70 -3.56 14.08 5.88
C MET A 70 -4.93 13.44 5.60
N THR A 71 -5.82 14.16 4.93
CA THR A 71 -7.12 13.65 4.49
C THR A 71 -6.94 12.44 3.57
N SER A 72 -5.99 12.51 2.66
CA SER A 72 -5.66 11.43 1.73
C SER A 72 -5.17 10.18 2.46
N GLY A 73 -4.25 10.33 3.42
CA GLY A 73 -3.80 9.21 4.25
C GLY A 73 -4.95 8.52 5.00
N LYS A 74 -5.89 9.31 5.55
CA LYS A 74 -7.11 8.77 6.19
C LYS A 74 -8.00 8.00 5.20
N LYS A 75 -8.16 8.51 3.97
CA LYS A 75 -8.96 7.84 2.93
C LYS A 75 -8.29 6.55 2.44
N VAL A 76 -6.98 6.57 2.23
CA VAL A 76 -6.16 5.39 1.89
C VAL A 76 -6.35 4.30 2.94
N ALA A 77 -6.16 4.64 4.22
CA ALA A 77 -6.37 3.71 5.33
C ALA A 77 -7.82 3.18 5.36
N TYR A 78 -8.80 4.07 5.24
CA TYR A 78 -10.21 3.67 5.23
C TYR A 78 -10.53 2.67 4.12
N TYR A 79 -10.09 2.92 2.89
CA TYR A 79 -10.43 2.04 1.76
C TYR A 79 -9.61 0.74 1.74
N PHE A 80 -8.28 0.84 1.85
CA PHE A 80 -7.40 -0.31 1.71
C PHE A 80 -7.26 -1.16 2.98
N ILE A 81 -7.62 -0.63 4.15
CA ILE A 81 -7.57 -1.37 5.42
C ILE A 81 -8.99 -1.68 5.88
N THR A 82 -9.80 -0.65 6.18
CA THR A 82 -11.13 -0.84 6.76
C THR A 82 -12.12 -1.46 5.79
N LYS A 83 -12.12 -1.04 4.52
CA LYS A 83 -13.08 -1.48 3.50
C LYS A 83 -12.51 -2.47 2.49
N LYS A 84 -11.36 -3.08 2.78
CA LYS A 84 -10.63 -3.98 1.87
C LYS A 84 -11.50 -5.08 1.26
N LYS A 85 -12.36 -5.72 2.08
CA LYS A 85 -13.26 -6.81 1.67
C LYS A 85 -14.32 -6.40 0.64
N THR A 86 -14.54 -5.10 0.48
CA THR A 86 -15.57 -4.56 -0.42
C THR A 86 -15.01 -4.04 -1.73
N LEU A 87 -13.67 -3.96 -1.87
CA LEU A 87 -13.02 -3.42 -3.05
C LEU A 87 -13.22 -4.30 -4.29
N GLU A 88 -13.32 -5.62 -4.12
CA GLU A 88 -13.67 -6.56 -5.20
C GLU A 88 -15.07 -6.29 -5.76
N LYS A 89 -16.04 -5.97 -4.88
CA LYS A 89 -17.41 -5.65 -5.27
C LYS A 89 -17.53 -4.23 -5.83
N TYR A 90 -16.72 -3.30 -5.34
CA TYR A 90 -16.79 -1.88 -5.66
C TYR A 90 -15.42 -1.37 -6.14
N PRO A 91 -15.00 -1.72 -7.38
CA PRO A 91 -13.69 -1.36 -7.90
C PRO A 91 -13.50 0.16 -8.08
N HIS A 92 -14.58 0.95 -8.17
CA HIS A 92 -14.49 2.41 -8.14
C HIS A 92 -13.87 2.92 -6.83
N ASN A 93 -14.15 2.29 -5.69
CA ASN A 93 -13.53 2.66 -4.41
C ASN A 93 -12.03 2.33 -4.37
N MET A 94 -11.60 1.29 -5.08
CA MET A 94 -10.19 0.98 -5.25
C MET A 94 -9.50 2.12 -6.03
N MET A 95 -10.06 2.52 -7.16
CA MET A 95 -9.53 3.64 -7.96
C MET A 95 -9.54 4.96 -7.18
N LYS A 96 -10.59 5.22 -6.39
CA LYS A 96 -10.68 6.37 -5.49
C LYS A 96 -9.56 6.39 -4.46
N ALA A 97 -9.24 5.23 -3.87
CA ALA A 97 -8.15 5.10 -2.92
C ALA A 97 -6.77 5.31 -3.56
N MET A 98 -6.56 4.85 -4.80
CA MET A 98 -5.33 5.10 -5.57
C MET A 98 -5.13 6.60 -5.86
N ALA A 99 -6.19 7.33 -6.21
CA ALA A 99 -6.13 8.78 -6.40
C ALA A 99 -5.68 9.51 -5.12
N TYR A 100 -6.25 9.15 -3.96
CA TYR A 100 -5.80 9.71 -2.68
C TYR A 100 -4.36 9.26 -2.34
N PHE A 101 -3.96 8.04 -2.70
CA PHE A 101 -2.61 7.56 -2.43
C PHE A 101 -1.54 8.45 -3.06
N GLU A 102 -1.70 8.91 -4.31
CA GLU A 102 -0.73 9.81 -4.95
C GLU A 102 -0.49 11.09 -4.14
N ILE A 103 -1.55 11.70 -3.62
CA ILE A 103 -1.44 12.90 -2.76
C ILE A 103 -0.76 12.56 -1.42
N TYR A 104 -1.15 11.44 -0.81
CA TYR A 104 -0.53 10.97 0.42
C TYR A 104 0.97 10.68 0.25
N PHE A 105 1.36 10.08 -0.88
CA PHE A 105 2.76 9.83 -1.22
C PHE A 105 3.54 11.13 -1.33
N LEU A 106 3.05 12.10 -2.11
CA LEU A 106 3.72 13.40 -2.27
C LEU A 106 3.88 14.15 -0.95
N GLN A 107 2.84 14.15 -0.10
CA GLN A 107 2.95 14.76 1.23
C GLN A 107 4.00 14.02 2.08
N THR A 108 4.03 12.69 2.03
CA THR A 108 5.00 11.88 2.77
C THR A 108 6.43 12.10 2.26
N LEU A 109 6.61 12.29 0.95
CA LEU A 109 7.88 12.63 0.33
C LEU A 109 8.38 13.99 0.81
N LYS A 110 7.49 14.99 0.81
CA LYS A 110 7.77 16.33 1.33
C LYS A 110 8.17 16.31 2.82
N ASP A 111 7.42 15.59 3.65
CA ASP A 111 7.68 15.52 5.09
C ASP A 111 9.02 14.85 5.42
N LYS A 112 9.55 14.02 4.52
CA LYS A 112 10.78 13.24 4.70
C LYS A 112 11.95 13.72 3.85
N GLU A 113 11.82 14.89 3.22
CA GLU A 113 12.87 15.49 2.39
C GLU A 113 14.18 15.65 3.18
N ASN A 114 14.09 16.20 4.40
CA ASN A 114 15.25 16.35 5.28
C ASN A 114 15.91 15.01 5.65
N ASN A 115 15.16 13.91 5.74
CA ASN A 115 15.75 12.59 6.00
C ASN A 115 16.53 12.09 4.77
N LEU A 116 16.04 12.36 3.56
CA LEU A 116 16.73 12.04 2.31
C LEU A 116 18.02 12.86 2.17
N ASP A 117 17.98 14.14 2.51
CA ASP A 117 19.14 15.03 2.42
C ASP A 117 20.23 14.61 3.40
N ARG A 118 19.88 14.37 4.67
CA ARG A 118 20.84 13.81 5.65
C ARG A 118 21.43 12.49 5.20
N PHE A 119 20.66 11.64 4.51
CA PHE A 119 21.16 10.38 3.97
C PHE A 119 22.15 10.61 2.83
N ARG A 120 21.88 11.55 1.91
CA ARG A 120 22.79 11.92 0.82
C ARG A 120 24.09 12.54 1.33
N GLU A 121 24.04 13.23 2.46
CA GLU A 121 25.19 13.84 3.14
C GLU A 121 25.97 12.88 4.06
N ASP A 122 25.60 11.58 4.09
CA ASP A 122 26.15 10.59 5.04
C ASP A 122 26.02 10.99 6.53
N ASN A 123 25.10 11.91 6.85
CA ASN A 123 24.83 12.44 8.20
C ASN A 123 23.47 11.96 8.74
N TYR A 124 23.14 10.69 8.49
CA TYR A 124 21.84 10.11 8.84
C TYR A 124 21.89 9.30 10.13
N ASN A 125 20.72 9.13 10.74
CA ASN A 125 20.51 8.25 11.89
C ASN A 125 19.56 7.08 11.55
N SER A 126 19.29 6.21 12.54
CA SER A 126 18.39 5.06 12.36
C SER A 126 16.96 5.45 11.98
N ASN A 127 16.45 6.58 12.46
CA ASN A 127 15.11 7.07 12.12
C ASN A 127 15.05 7.57 10.67
N ASP A 128 16.13 8.14 10.16
CA ASP A 128 16.26 8.52 8.75
C ASP A 128 16.17 7.29 7.85
N ILE A 129 16.94 6.24 8.18
CA ILE A 129 16.87 4.96 7.49
C ILE A 129 15.45 4.40 7.52
N HIS A 130 14.79 4.39 8.67
CA HIS A 130 13.41 3.91 8.77
C HIS A 130 12.47 4.72 7.86
N SER A 131 12.57 6.05 7.88
CA SER A 131 11.76 6.96 7.07
C SER A 131 11.94 6.72 5.57
N ILE A 132 13.19 6.51 5.14
CA ILE A 132 13.54 6.21 3.74
C ILE A 132 12.97 4.86 3.32
N ASN A 133 13.07 3.81 4.14
CA ASN A 133 12.49 2.51 3.81
C ASN A 133 10.96 2.57 3.69
N THR A 134 10.30 3.39 4.51
CA THR A 134 8.87 3.67 4.34
C THR A 134 8.58 4.36 3.00
N LEU A 135 9.41 5.32 2.57
CA LEU A 135 9.23 5.95 1.25
C LEU A 135 9.42 4.94 0.12
N LEU A 136 10.45 4.10 0.19
CA LEU A 136 10.72 3.08 -0.82
C LEU A 136 9.58 2.06 -0.92
N SER A 137 9.00 1.63 0.21
CA SER A 137 7.84 0.74 0.20
C SER A 137 6.61 1.43 -0.40
N LEU A 138 6.36 2.69 -0.06
CA LEU A 138 5.30 3.48 -0.68
C LEU A 138 5.51 3.66 -2.18
N ASN A 139 6.74 3.88 -2.64
CA ASN A 139 7.02 4.06 -4.06
C ASN A 139 6.80 2.77 -4.86
N LYS A 140 7.12 1.61 -4.30
CA LYS A 140 6.77 0.30 -4.90
C LYS A 140 5.26 0.12 -5.04
N ALA A 141 4.49 0.53 -4.02
CA ALA A 141 3.05 0.53 -4.11
C ALA A 141 2.56 1.51 -5.19
N ARG A 142 3.09 2.74 -5.22
CA ARG A 142 2.80 3.78 -6.23
C ARG A 142 3.01 3.24 -7.64
N GLU A 143 4.17 2.65 -7.89
CA GLU A 143 4.54 2.04 -9.18
C GLU A 143 3.53 0.96 -9.58
N SER A 144 3.17 0.04 -8.68
CA SER A 144 2.19 -1.01 -8.95
C SER A 144 0.81 -0.45 -9.29
N MET A 145 0.35 0.57 -8.55
CA MET A 145 -0.94 1.21 -8.84
C MET A 145 -0.92 1.94 -10.18
N ARG A 146 0.17 2.64 -10.52
CA ARG A 146 0.30 3.33 -11.80
C ARG A 146 0.34 2.37 -12.98
N LYS A 147 1.15 1.32 -12.89
CA LYS A 147 1.20 0.23 -13.89
C LYS A 147 -0.19 -0.36 -14.13
N ALA A 148 -1.02 -0.43 -13.09
CA ALA A 148 -2.36 -0.97 -13.20
C ALA A 148 -3.29 -0.17 -14.14
N VAL A 149 -2.99 1.10 -14.39
CA VAL A 149 -3.73 1.98 -15.31
C VAL A 149 -2.91 2.40 -16.52
N GLY A 150 -1.82 1.67 -16.81
CA GLY A 150 -0.95 1.93 -17.96
C GLY A 150 -0.03 3.14 -17.79
N LEU A 151 0.25 3.55 -16.55
CA LEU A 151 1.18 4.63 -16.22
C LEU A 151 2.49 4.09 -15.63
N THR A 152 3.46 4.98 -15.55
CA THR A 152 4.84 4.75 -15.11
C THR A 152 5.22 5.79 -14.02
N LEU A 153 6.40 5.66 -13.41
CA LEU A 153 6.83 6.63 -12.38
C LEU A 153 7.23 7.97 -13.00
N GLU A 154 7.54 7.98 -14.28
CA GLU A 154 7.90 9.11 -15.13
C GLU A 154 6.68 10.00 -15.44
N ASP A 155 5.47 9.45 -15.43
CA ASP A 155 4.24 10.22 -15.59
C ASP A 155 4.04 11.17 -14.39
N SER A 156 3.48 12.36 -14.64
CA SER A 156 3.26 13.32 -13.56
C SER A 156 2.25 12.79 -12.53
N SER A 157 2.40 13.23 -11.28
CA SER A 157 1.44 12.88 -10.23
C SER A 157 0.05 13.40 -10.53
N GLU A 158 -0.05 14.57 -11.17
CA GLU A 158 -1.33 15.12 -11.63
C GLU A 158 -2.03 14.21 -12.66
N GLU A 159 -1.29 13.66 -13.63
CA GLU A 159 -1.83 12.72 -14.62
C GLU A 159 -2.31 11.43 -13.96
N ALA A 160 -1.52 10.87 -13.03
CA ALA A 160 -1.90 9.68 -12.27
C ALA A 160 -3.20 9.90 -11.46
N ILE A 161 -3.29 11.02 -10.73
CA ILE A 161 -4.48 11.38 -9.96
C ILE A 161 -5.71 11.49 -10.87
N LYS A 162 -5.60 12.20 -12.00
CA LYS A 162 -6.70 12.36 -12.96
C LYS A 162 -7.12 11.02 -13.54
N ARG A 163 -6.17 10.14 -13.89
CA ARG A 163 -6.43 8.79 -14.41
C ARG A 163 -7.23 7.96 -13.41
N PHE A 164 -6.77 7.87 -12.17
CA PHE A 164 -7.46 7.12 -11.12
C PHE A 164 -8.84 7.70 -10.82
N TRP A 165 -8.97 9.03 -10.74
CA TRP A 165 -10.25 9.67 -10.47
C TRP A 165 -11.26 9.49 -11.60
N LEU A 166 -10.81 9.58 -12.85
CA LEU A 166 -11.61 9.30 -14.03
C LEU A 166 -12.14 7.86 -14.01
N MET A 167 -11.27 6.89 -13.71
CA MET A 167 -11.67 5.48 -13.60
C MET A 167 -12.65 5.25 -12.46
N ASN A 168 -12.47 5.91 -11.31
CA ASN A 168 -13.45 5.89 -10.22
C ASN A 168 -14.83 6.40 -10.70
N THR A 169 -14.88 7.56 -11.36
CA THR A 169 -16.12 8.16 -11.88
C THR A 169 -16.78 7.30 -12.96
N TYR A 170 -15.99 6.64 -13.79
CA TYR A 170 -16.53 5.74 -14.83
C TYR A 170 -17.11 4.47 -14.21
N LEU A 171 -16.36 3.80 -13.32
CA LEU A 171 -16.79 2.56 -12.68
C LEU A 171 -17.95 2.75 -11.71
N SER A 172 -18.11 3.93 -11.11
CA SER A 172 -19.24 4.23 -10.22
C SER A 172 -20.57 4.35 -10.97
N LYS A 173 -20.54 4.74 -12.25
CA LYS A 173 -21.72 4.79 -13.14
C LYS A 173 -22.15 3.41 -13.66
N GLY A 174 -21.28 2.40 -13.53
CA GLY A 174 -21.58 1.03 -13.96
C GLY A 174 -22.60 0.33 -13.07
N LYS A 175 -23.50 -0.47 -13.67
CA LYS A 175 -24.39 -1.36 -12.91
C LYS A 175 -23.66 -2.65 -12.56
N ILE A 176 -23.63 -3.00 -11.27
CA ILE A 176 -23.08 -4.27 -10.79
C ILE A 176 -24.01 -5.40 -11.24
N LYS A 177 -23.48 -6.35 -12.01
CA LYS A 177 -24.20 -7.58 -12.38
C LYS A 177 -23.58 -8.75 -11.63
N THR A 178 -24.36 -9.40 -10.76
CA THR A 178 -23.94 -10.63 -10.08
C THR A 178 -24.22 -11.82 -10.99
N LYS A 179 -23.18 -12.57 -11.36
CA LYS A 179 -23.33 -13.91 -11.95
C LYS A 179 -23.11 -14.93 -10.86
N ASN A 180 -24.12 -15.76 -10.58
CA ASN A 180 -23.96 -16.91 -9.69
C ASN A 180 -23.08 -17.93 -10.42
N ILE A 181 -21.84 -18.08 -9.96
CA ILE A 181 -20.94 -19.12 -10.44
C ILE A 181 -21.35 -20.40 -9.70
N ASP A 182 -21.63 -21.46 -10.46
CA ASP A 182 -21.97 -22.75 -9.89
C ASP A 182 -20.86 -23.22 -8.93
N SER A 183 -21.25 -23.69 -7.75
CA SER A 183 -20.34 -23.97 -6.61
C SER A 183 -19.19 -24.93 -6.95
N LYS A 184 -19.39 -25.80 -7.95
CA LYS A 184 -18.38 -26.73 -8.47
C LYS A 184 -17.29 -26.04 -9.30
N ILE A 185 -17.62 -24.93 -9.96
CA ILE A 185 -16.68 -24.10 -10.72
C ILE A 185 -15.92 -23.16 -9.77
N GLY A 186 -16.58 -22.65 -8.72
CA GLY A 186 -15.95 -21.80 -7.69
C GLY A 186 -14.77 -22.48 -6.99
N LYS A 187 -14.89 -23.79 -6.68
CA LYS A 187 -13.77 -24.60 -6.14
C LYS A 187 -12.62 -24.75 -7.13
N LYS A 188 -12.91 -24.82 -8.43
CA LYS A 188 -11.88 -24.89 -9.47
C LYS A 188 -11.20 -23.54 -9.66
N ILE A 189 -11.92 -22.41 -9.64
CA ILE A 189 -11.37 -21.06 -9.73
C ILE A 189 -10.53 -20.67 -8.50
N SER A 190 -10.90 -21.12 -7.29
CA SER A 190 -10.05 -20.93 -6.10
C SER A 190 -8.75 -21.73 -6.14
N ILE A 191 -8.69 -22.78 -6.96
CA ILE A 191 -7.48 -23.61 -7.19
C ILE A 191 -6.74 -23.14 -8.46
N THR A 192 -7.45 -22.52 -9.41
CA THR A 192 -6.91 -21.99 -10.67
C THR A 192 -7.47 -20.60 -10.97
N SER A 193 -6.98 -19.58 -10.25
CA SER A 193 -6.72 -18.19 -10.71
C SER A 193 -6.30 -17.30 -9.51
N PRO A 194 -5.20 -16.51 -9.57
CA PRO A 194 -4.35 -16.22 -10.71
C PRO A 194 -2.86 -16.58 -10.49
N SER A 195 -2.43 -17.75 -10.95
CA SER A 195 -1.02 -17.99 -11.32
C SER A 195 -0.74 -17.60 -12.78
N ASP A 196 -1.80 -17.37 -13.59
CA ASP A 196 -1.69 -17.19 -15.05
C ASP A 196 -2.41 -15.94 -15.59
N THR A 197 -2.76 -14.96 -14.74
CA THR A 197 -2.81 -13.57 -15.25
C THR A 197 -1.36 -13.14 -15.49
N PRO A 198 -1.05 -12.32 -16.51
CA PRO A 198 0.27 -11.71 -16.58
C PRO A 198 0.56 -11.11 -15.20
N LYS A 199 1.69 -11.50 -14.60
CA LYS A 199 2.18 -11.22 -13.23
C LYS A 199 2.29 -9.73 -12.85
N VAL A 200 1.53 -8.86 -13.50
CA VAL A 200 1.56 -7.41 -13.44
C VAL A 200 0.56 -6.85 -12.41
N PHE A 201 -0.43 -7.63 -11.97
CA PHE A 201 -1.57 -7.10 -11.18
C PHE A 201 -1.83 -7.75 -9.81
N ALA A 202 -0.97 -8.66 -9.35
CA ALA A 202 -1.15 -9.34 -8.07
C ALA A 202 0.12 -9.29 -7.21
N VAL A 203 0.57 -8.08 -6.86
CA VAL A 203 1.26 -7.91 -5.58
C VAL A 203 0.15 -7.77 -4.54
N PRO A 204 0.17 -8.52 -3.41
CA PRO A 204 -0.87 -8.40 -2.41
C PRO A 204 -0.78 -7.01 -1.78
N ILE A 205 -1.57 -6.08 -2.31
CA ILE A 205 -1.74 -4.71 -1.77
C ILE A 205 -2.11 -4.80 -0.28
N ALA A 206 -2.81 -5.87 0.13
CA ALA A 206 -3.16 -6.13 1.53
C ALA A 206 -1.97 -6.43 2.46
N ASP A 207 -0.86 -6.99 1.96
CA ASP A 207 0.33 -7.29 2.77
C ASP A 207 1.29 -6.09 2.85
N PHE A 208 1.24 -5.19 1.87
CA PHE A 208 2.02 -3.94 1.87
C PHE A 208 1.55 -2.93 2.93
N PHE A 209 0.26 -2.92 3.28
CA PHE A 209 -0.30 -1.95 4.23
C PHE A 209 -0.02 -2.26 5.71
N ILE A 210 0.37 -3.49 6.05
CA ILE A 210 0.75 -3.86 7.43
C ILE A 210 2.07 -3.19 7.84
N LEU A 211 2.89 -2.75 6.88
CA LEU A 211 4.18 -2.07 7.10
C LEU A 211 4.07 -0.54 7.20
N LEU A 212 2.86 0.04 7.10
CA LEU A 212 2.65 1.49 7.06
C LEU A 212 2.12 2.10 8.37
N LEU A 213 2.09 1.33 9.46
CA LEU A 213 1.74 1.86 10.77
C LEU A 213 3.02 2.30 11.51
N PRO A 214 3.14 3.57 11.92
CA PRO A 214 3.99 3.91 13.05
C PRO A 214 3.36 3.27 14.31
N VAL A 215 4.17 2.55 15.08
CA VAL A 215 3.92 2.39 16.52
C VAL A 215 4.32 3.68 17.20
#